data_AF-A0A7W4VYQ0-F1
#
_entry.id   AF-A0A7W4VYQ0-F1
#
_cell.length_a   1.000
_cell.length_b   1.000
_cell.length_c   1.000
_cell.angle_alpha   90.00
_cell.angle_beta   90.00
_cell.angle_gamma   90.00
#
_symmetry.space_group_name_H-M   'P 1'
#
loop_
_entity.id
_entity.type
_entity.pdbx_description
1 polymer ?
#
loop_
_entity_poly.entity_id
_entity_poly.type
_entity_poly.pdbx_seq_one_letter_code
_entity_poly.pdbx_strand_id
1 'polypeptide(L)'
;MPAADFKHADLSTLDAVRDTSDVFKVTPSAVVTRARRLNILGKQEADRYLEELRIAYERGGNPPRRAAKGLKALRKYNGVECSRRMLALYDAQGVSRGDFCRVMFSNKFRGAQSINDYRALVA
;
A
#
# COMPACT_ATOMS: atom_id res chain seq x y z
N MET A 1 3.28 20.09 2.24
CA MET A 1 3.32 21.09 3.33
C MET A 1 4.08 22.33 2.85
N PRO A 2 3.35 23.37 2.41
CA PRO A 2 3.93 24.66 2.05
C PRO A 2 4.76 25.23 3.22
N ALA A 3 5.89 25.87 2.92
CA ALA A 3 6.79 26.36 3.96
C ALA A 3 6.19 27.52 4.77
N ALA A 4 5.36 28.36 4.15
CA ALA A 4 4.71 29.49 4.81
C ALA A 4 3.77 29.00 5.93
N ASP A 5 2.84 28.11 5.59
CA ASP A 5 1.85 27.58 6.54
C ASP A 5 2.50 26.77 7.67
N PHE A 6 3.58 26.04 7.35
CA PHE A 6 4.23 25.14 8.30
C PHE A 6 5.11 25.86 9.33
N LYS A 7 5.58 27.09 9.05
CA LYS A 7 6.39 27.87 10.00
C LYS A 7 5.62 28.34 11.23
N HIS A 8 4.29 28.35 11.15
CA HIS A 8 3.41 28.76 12.25
C HIS A 8 2.86 27.57 13.04
N ALA A 9 3.20 26.33 12.65
CA ALA A 9 2.75 25.14 13.35
C ALA A 9 3.48 25.00 14.69
N ASP A 10 2.73 24.70 15.74
CA ASP A 10 3.30 24.29 17.02
C ASP A 10 3.83 22.85 16.88
N LEU A 11 5.11 22.69 17.20
CA LEU A 11 5.84 21.42 17.15
C LEU A 11 6.62 21.17 18.44
N SER A 12 6.25 21.85 19.53
CA SER A 12 6.92 21.79 20.84
C SER A 12 6.76 20.45 21.56
N THR A 13 5.79 19.63 21.15
CA THR A 13 5.49 18.33 21.75
C THR A 13 5.20 17.28 20.68
N LEU A 14 5.34 16.00 21.07
CA LEU A 14 5.03 14.89 20.17
C LEU A 14 3.54 14.84 19.78
N ASP A 15 2.64 15.28 20.67
CA ASP A 15 1.21 15.37 20.37
C ASP A 15 0.93 16.49 19.36
N ALA A 16 1.57 17.66 19.51
CA ALA A 16 1.46 18.74 18.52
C ALA A 16 1.98 18.31 17.12
N VAL A 17 3.01 17.47 17.07
CA VAL A 17 3.48 16.85 15.82
C VAL A 17 2.43 15.94 15.21
N ARG A 18 1.68 15.18 16.02
CA ARG A 18 0.58 14.30 15.55
C ARG A 18 -0.59 15.13 15.04
N ASP A 19 -1.01 16.13 15.79
CA ASP A 19 -2.10 17.03 15.41
C ASP A 19 -1.78 17.76 14.10
N THR A 20 -0.54 18.25 13.96
CA THR A 20 -0.06 18.87 12.72
C THR A 20 -0.08 17.88 11.55
N SER A 21 0.27 16.61 11.80
CA SER A 21 0.24 15.57 10.77
C SER A 21 -1.18 15.31 10.26
N ASP A 22 -2.18 15.40 11.13
CA ASP A 22 -3.59 15.24 10.78
C ASP A 22 -4.15 16.43 9.99
N VAL A 23 -3.68 17.65 10.27
CA VAL A 23 -4.02 18.86 9.49
C VAL A 23 -3.47 18.74 8.06
N PHE A 24 -2.19 18.38 7.93
CA PHE A 24 -1.54 18.29 6.63
C PHE A 24 -1.75 16.96 5.90
N LYS A 25 -2.45 16.00 6.51
CA LYS A 25 -2.71 14.64 5.99
C LYS A 25 -1.42 13.92 5.58
N VAL A 26 -0.42 13.97 6.45
CA VAL A 26 0.88 13.30 6.30
C VAL A 26 1.19 12.45 7.53
N THR A 27 2.28 11.68 7.49
CA THR A 27 2.74 10.96 8.69
C THR A 27 3.40 11.91 9.70
N PRO A 28 3.32 11.63 11.02
CA PRO A 28 4.07 12.38 12.03
C PRO A 28 5.57 12.46 11.74
N SER A 29 6.18 11.39 11.20
CA SER A 29 7.60 11.38 10.81
C SER A 29 7.94 12.37 9.68
N ALA A 30 7.00 12.59 8.75
CA ALA A 30 7.17 13.57 7.68
C ALA A 30 7.12 15.00 8.21
N VAL A 31 6.30 15.27 9.24
CA VAL A 31 6.26 16.55 9.97
C VAL A 31 7.61 16.83 10.62
N VAL A 32 8.16 15.90 11.40
CA VAL A 32 9.47 16.08 12.06
C VAL A 32 10.59 16.29 11.05
N THR A 33 10.61 15.52 9.95
CA THR A 33 11.61 15.67 8.88
C THR A 33 11.51 17.05 8.22
N ARG A 34 10.29 17.55 8.01
CA ARG A 34 10.06 18.88 7.43
C ARG A 34 10.50 19.99 8.38
N ALA A 35 10.18 19.87 9.66
CA ALA A 35 10.58 20.81 10.70
C ALA A 35 12.10 20.92 10.83
N ARG A 36 12.80 19.77 10.79
CA ARG A 36 14.26 19.73 10.75
C ARG A 36 14.83 20.41 9.50
N ARG A 37 14.26 20.16 8.31
CA ARG A 37 14.69 20.82 7.05
C ARG A 37 14.47 22.34 7.05
N LEU A 38 13.50 22.84 7.81
CA LEU A 38 13.21 24.25 7.96
C LEU A 38 13.90 24.89 9.18
N ASN A 39 14.77 24.14 9.88
CA ASN A 39 15.44 24.55 11.12
C ASN A 39 14.47 25.02 12.22
N ILE A 40 13.23 24.50 12.24
CA ILE A 40 12.24 24.77 13.29
C ILE A 40 12.51 23.88 14.51
N LEU A 41 12.86 22.62 14.28
CA LEU A 41 13.30 21.69 15.33
C LEU A 41 14.81 21.52 15.29
N GLY A 42 15.43 21.51 16.47
CA GLY A 42 16.84 21.17 16.62
C GLY A 42 17.11 19.71 16.23
N LYS A 43 18.36 19.40 15.86
CA LYS A 43 18.74 18.02 15.47
C LYS A 43 18.42 17.00 16.57
N GLN A 44 18.77 17.32 17.82
CA GLN A 44 18.57 16.40 18.96
C GLN A 44 17.09 16.13 19.25
N GLU A 45 16.24 17.16 19.17
CA GLU A 45 14.79 17.02 19.36
C GLU A 45 14.15 16.23 18.23
N ALA A 46 14.54 16.53 16.98
CA ALA A 46 14.05 15.79 15.83
C ALA A 46 14.43 14.30 15.89
N ASP A 47 15.66 13.99 16.28
CA ASP A 47 16.12 12.60 16.42
C ASP A 47 15.34 11.88 17.55
N ARG A 48 15.08 12.56 18.69
CA ARG A 48 14.26 12.03 19.79
C ARG A 48 12.83 11.72 19.35
N TYR A 49 12.16 12.67 18.69
CA TYR A 49 10.78 12.47 18.22
C TYR A 49 10.68 11.36 17.18
N LEU A 50 11.64 11.26 16.25
CA LEU A 50 11.66 10.17 15.27
C LEU A 50 11.79 8.80 15.95
N GLU A 51 12.60 8.71 17.00
CA GLU A 51 12.76 7.46 17.76
C GLU A 51 11.48 7.08 18.53
N GLU A 52 10.83 8.04 19.20
CA GLU A 52 9.56 7.79 19.88
C GLU A 52 8.45 7.36 18.90
N LEU A 53 8.39 8.00 17.72
CA LEU A 53 7.46 7.62 16.66
C LEU A 53 7.75 6.22 16.11
N ARG A 54 9.03 5.85 15.96
CA ARG A 54 9.45 4.51 15.53
C ARG A 54 8.99 3.46 16.54
N ILE A 55 9.26 3.68 17.82
CA ILE A 55 8.83 2.79 18.91
C ILE A 55 7.30 2.65 18.93
N ALA A 56 6.56 3.76 18.81
CA ALA A 56 5.11 3.74 18.77
C ALA A 56 4.56 2.95 17.56
N TYR A 57 5.16 3.13 16.38
CA TYR A 57 4.79 2.40 15.17
C TYR A 57 5.04 0.89 15.30
N GLU A 58 6.18 0.49 15.87
CA GLU A 58 6.52 -0.91 16.10
C GLU A 58 5.60 -1.58 17.14
N ARG A 59 5.27 -0.85 18.22
CA ARG A 59 4.33 -1.32 19.25
C ARG A 59 2.90 -1.42 18.75
N GLY A 60 2.49 -0.53 17.85
CA GLY A 60 1.13 -0.46 17.32
C GLY A 60 0.73 -1.71 16.54
N GLY A 61 1.70 -2.52 16.09
CA GLY A 61 1.48 -3.65 15.21
C GLY A 61 0.99 -3.16 13.85
N ASN A 62 1.66 -3.52 12.76
CA ASN A 62 1.05 -3.31 11.45
C ASN A 62 -0.30 -4.03 11.45
N PRO A 63 -1.44 -3.36 11.21
CA PRO A 63 -2.68 -4.08 10.98
C PRO A 63 -2.37 -5.09 9.88
N PRO A 64 -2.74 -6.37 10.04
CA PRO A 64 -2.37 -7.39 9.07
C PRO A 64 -2.82 -6.88 7.71
N ARG A 65 -1.85 -6.59 6.83
CA ARG A 65 -2.14 -6.21 5.45
C ARG A 65 -3.07 -7.29 4.96
N ARG A 66 -4.36 -6.95 4.74
CA ARG A 66 -5.34 -7.92 4.26
C ARG A 66 -4.79 -8.41 2.94
N ALA A 67 -4.15 -9.58 2.95
CA ALA A 67 -3.61 -10.17 1.76
C ALA A 67 -4.81 -10.29 0.83
N ALA A 68 -4.81 -9.56 -0.28
CA ALA A 68 -5.76 -9.83 -1.33
C ALA A 68 -5.50 -11.29 -1.70
N LYS A 69 -6.43 -12.19 -1.33
CA LYS A 69 -6.35 -13.63 -1.64
C LYS A 69 -5.92 -13.69 -3.10
N GLY A 70 -4.74 -14.23 -3.43
CA GLY A 70 -3.99 -13.82 -4.63
C GLY A 70 -4.78 -13.80 -5.94
N LEU A 71 -5.74 -14.71 -6.11
CA LEU A 71 -6.67 -14.72 -7.26
C LEU A 71 -7.61 -13.50 -7.34
N LYS A 72 -8.07 -12.95 -6.21
CA LYS A 72 -8.83 -11.69 -6.15
C LYS A 72 -7.99 -10.50 -6.60
N ALA A 73 -6.69 -10.49 -6.29
CA ALA A 73 -5.78 -9.48 -6.80
C ALA A 73 -5.63 -9.60 -8.31
N LEU A 74 -5.43 -10.82 -8.82
CA LEU A 74 -5.38 -11.06 -10.27
C LEU A 74 -6.68 -10.61 -10.96
N ARG A 75 -7.86 -10.87 -10.39
CA ARG A 75 -9.14 -10.39 -10.94
C ARG A 75 -9.19 -8.86 -10.96
N LYS A 76 -8.74 -8.22 -9.88
CA LYS A 76 -8.72 -6.75 -9.77
C LYS A 76 -7.83 -6.11 -10.84
N TYR A 77 -6.63 -6.65 -11.05
CA TYR A 77 -5.67 -6.07 -12.00
C TYR A 77 -5.97 -6.41 -13.45
N ASN A 78 -6.43 -7.62 -13.73
CA ASN A 78 -6.81 -8.00 -15.10
C ASN A 78 -8.11 -7.29 -15.52
N GLY A 79 -9.00 -6.98 -14.58
CA GLY A 79 -10.33 -6.45 -14.86
C GLY A 79 -11.30 -7.54 -15.30
N VAL A 80 -12.60 -7.30 -15.11
CA VAL A 80 -13.66 -8.31 -15.30
C VAL A 80 -13.76 -8.75 -16.77
N GLU A 81 -13.79 -7.81 -17.71
CA GLU A 81 -13.96 -8.11 -19.14
C GLU A 81 -12.77 -8.87 -19.74
N CYS A 82 -11.53 -8.46 -19.42
CA CYS A 82 -10.34 -9.20 -19.83
C CYS A 82 -10.38 -10.63 -19.29
N SER A 83 -10.71 -10.78 -18.00
CA SER A 83 -10.79 -12.09 -17.36
C SER A 83 -11.80 -13.02 -18.05
N ARG A 84 -13.00 -12.50 -18.37
CA ARG A 84 -14.05 -13.26 -19.08
C ARG A 84 -13.63 -13.68 -20.48
N ARG A 85 -13.08 -12.74 -21.26
CA ARG A 85 -12.65 -13.02 -22.65
C ARG A 85 -11.50 -14.01 -22.71
N MET A 86 -10.53 -13.88 -21.81
CA MET A 86 -9.39 -14.80 -21.74
C MET A 86 -9.81 -16.20 -21.29
N LEU A 87 -10.77 -16.31 -20.35
CA LEU A 87 -11.35 -17.60 -19.98
C LEU A 87 -12.11 -18.23 -21.15
N ALA A 88 -12.91 -17.46 -21.88
CA ALA A 88 -13.62 -17.95 -23.06
C ALA A 88 -12.64 -18.41 -24.16
N LEU A 89 -11.55 -17.68 -24.38
CA LEU A 89 -10.50 -18.06 -25.33
C LEU A 89 -9.78 -19.35 -24.91
N TYR A 90 -9.55 -19.53 -23.61
CA TYR A 90 -8.99 -20.76 -23.07
C TYR A 90 -9.96 -21.95 -23.22
N ASP A 91 -11.25 -21.74 -22.94
CA ASP A 91 -12.29 -22.77 -23.08
C ASP A 91 -12.48 -23.19 -24.54
N ALA A 92 -12.35 -22.26 -25.48
CA ALA A 92 -12.37 -22.51 -26.92
C ALA A 92 -11.06 -23.14 -27.43
N GLN A 93 -10.11 -23.48 -26.56
CA GLN A 93 -8.78 -23.99 -26.91
C GLN A 93 -7.97 -23.08 -27.85
N GLY A 94 -8.33 -21.79 -27.92
CA GLY A 94 -7.62 -20.78 -28.73
C GLY A 94 -6.28 -20.36 -28.12
N VAL A 95 -6.03 -20.70 -26.85
CA VAL A 95 -4.74 -20.55 -26.17
C VAL A 95 -4.41 -21.80 -25.36
N SER A 96 -3.13 -22.16 -25.32
CA SER A 96 -2.67 -23.24 -24.46
C SER A 96 -2.82 -22.87 -22.98
N ARG A 97 -2.93 -23.87 -22.09
CA ARG A 97 -2.90 -23.65 -20.63
C ARG A 97 -1.65 -22.90 -20.20
N GLY A 98 -0.50 -23.22 -20.81
CA GLY A 98 0.77 -22.58 -20.52
C GLY A 98 0.76 -21.09 -20.82
N ASP A 99 0.23 -20.72 -22.00
CA ASP A 99 0.13 -19.33 -22.43
C ASP A 99 -0.92 -18.55 -21.64
N PHE A 100 -2.09 -19.15 -21.39
CA PHE A 100 -3.11 -18.56 -20.53
C PHE A 100 -2.53 -18.23 -19.15
N CYS A 101 -1.89 -19.20 -18.50
CA CYS A 101 -1.26 -19.01 -17.20
C CYS A 101 -0.11 -18.00 -17.23
N ARG A 102 0.64 -17.91 -18.35
CA ARG A 102 1.71 -16.93 -18.50
C ARG A 102 1.18 -15.50 -18.58
N VAL A 103 0.07 -15.29 -19.25
CA VAL A 103 -0.54 -13.96 -19.46
C VAL A 103 -1.37 -13.53 -18.25
N MET A 104 -2.20 -14.44 -17.72
CA MET A 104 -3.21 -14.08 -16.72
C MET A 104 -2.74 -14.21 -15.29
N PHE A 105 -1.80 -15.13 -15.01
CA PHE A 105 -1.43 -15.54 -13.65
C PHE A 105 0.05 -15.32 -13.37
N SER A 106 0.40 -15.21 -12.09
CA SER A 106 1.79 -15.33 -11.66
C SER A 106 2.20 -16.80 -11.58
N ASN A 107 3.51 -17.08 -11.58
CA ASN A 107 4.05 -18.45 -11.55
C ASN A 107 3.50 -19.31 -10.40
N LYS A 108 3.04 -18.68 -9.32
CA LYS A 108 2.47 -19.35 -8.14
C LYS A 108 1.07 -19.95 -8.37
N PHE A 109 0.37 -19.55 -9.43
CA PHE A 109 -1.03 -19.96 -9.70
C PHE A 109 -1.19 -20.75 -11.00
N ARG A 110 -0.12 -21.35 -11.55
CA ARG A 110 -0.17 -22.03 -12.86
C ARG A 110 -0.89 -23.39 -12.90
N GLY A 111 -1.56 -23.78 -11.81
CA GLY A 111 -2.26 -25.07 -11.71
C GLY A 111 -3.67 -25.04 -12.30
N ALA A 112 -4.18 -26.20 -12.73
CA ALA A 112 -5.55 -26.34 -13.23
C ALA A 112 -6.60 -25.89 -12.18
N GLN A 113 -6.36 -26.22 -10.90
CA GLN A 113 -7.23 -25.80 -9.81
C GLN A 113 -7.35 -24.26 -9.72
N SER A 114 -6.25 -23.55 -9.91
CA SER A 114 -6.24 -22.08 -9.86
C SER A 114 -7.06 -21.45 -10.99
N ILE A 115 -7.15 -22.10 -12.15
CA ILE A 115 -8.00 -21.64 -13.26
C ILE A 115 -9.48 -21.76 -12.88
N ASN A 116 -9.86 -22.88 -12.26
CA ASN A 116 -11.23 -23.11 -11.78
C ASN A 116 -11.60 -22.13 -10.66
N ASP A 117 -10.71 -21.94 -9.69
CA ASP A 117 -10.91 -20.99 -8.59
C ASP A 117 -11.04 -19.55 -9.12
N TYR A 118 -10.25 -19.20 -10.14
CA TYR A 118 -10.32 -17.90 -10.79
C TYR A 118 -11.63 -17.72 -11.56
N ARG A 119 -12.10 -18.76 -12.27
CA ARG A 119 -13.40 -18.77 -12.95
C ARG A 119 -14.55 -18.48 -11.98
N ALA A 120 -14.54 -19.10 -10.81
CA ALA A 120 -15.54 -18.86 -9.77
C ALA A 120 -15.54 -17.41 -9.24
N LEU A 121 -14.41 -16.69 -9.35
CA LEU A 121 -14.32 -15.28 -8.95
C LEU A 121 -14.74 -14.31 -10.05
N VAL A 122 -14.76 -14.73 -11.32
CA VAL A 122 -15.02 -13.89 -12.50
C VAL A 122 -16.48 -13.98 -12.98
N ALA A 123 -17.20 -15.02 -12.54
CA ALA A 123 -18.65 -15.18 -12.75
C ALA A 123 -19.41 -13.87 -12.44
#